data_AF-A0A2H0C2H6-F1
#
_entry.id   AF-A0A2H0C2H6-F1
#
_cell.length_a   1.000
_cell.length_b   1.000
_cell.length_c   1.000
_cell.angle_alpha   90.00
_cell.angle_beta   90.00
_cell.angle_gamma   90.00
#
_symmetry.space_group_name_H-M   'P 1'
#
loop_
_entity.id
_entity.type
_entity.pdbx_description
1 polymer ?
#
loop_
_entity_poly.entity_id
_entity_poly.type
_entity_poly.pdbx_seq_one_letter_code
_entity_poly.pdbx_strand_id
1 'polypeptide(L)' 'GNRRWAKEHNLPTFEGHRRGYNVANKIAKHAHKMGIPILTYWAFSTENWLRIKEEVGYLMKLFE' A
#
# COMPACT_ATOMS: atom_id res chain seq x y z
N GLY A 1 -4.97 -3.54 -5.66
CA GLY A 1 -4.42 -3.96 -6.96
C GLY A 1 -2.96 -4.37 -6.91
N ASN A 2 -2.20 -3.88 -5.93
CA ASN A 2 -0.73 -3.99 -5.80
C ASN A 2 -0.13 -5.35 -6.19
N ARG A 3 -0.58 -6.46 -5.59
CA ARG A 3 -0.08 -7.81 -5.92
C ARG A 3 -0.29 -8.21 -7.38
N ARG A 4 -1.49 -7.93 -7.92
CA ARG A 4 -1.82 -8.22 -9.33
C ARG A 4 -0.96 -7.40 -10.28
N TRP A 5 -0.84 -6.09 -10.00
CA TRP A 5 0.00 -5.18 -10.78
C TRP A 5 1.46 -5.66 -10.81
N ALA A 6 2.04 -6.04 -9.67
CA ALA A 6 3.40 -6.57 -9.62
C ALA A 6 3.54 -7.84 -10.47
N LYS A 7 2.59 -8.78 -10.36
CA LYS A 7 2.57 -10.02 -11.14
C LYS A 7 2.51 -9.75 -12.66
N GLU A 8 1.66 -8.83 -13.10
CA GLU A 8 1.54 -8.43 -14.51
C GLU A 8 2.83 -7.82 -15.07
N HIS A 9 3.70 -7.29 -14.20
CA HIS A 9 4.98 -6.68 -14.59
C HIS A 9 6.18 -7.61 -14.30
N ASN A 10 5.94 -8.88 -13.96
CA ASN A 10 6.99 -9.83 -13.55
C ASN A 10 7.87 -9.32 -12.38
N LEU A 11 7.26 -8.60 -11.45
CA LEU A 11 7.92 -8.05 -10.26
C LEU A 11 7.51 -8.78 -8.99
N PRO A 12 8.37 -8.79 -7.94
CA PRO A 12 7.97 -9.23 -6.61
C PRO A 12 6.77 -8.45 -6.07
N THR A 13 5.90 -9.09 -5.28
CA THR A 13 4.68 -8.46 -4.74
C THR A 13 4.97 -7.18 -3.96
N PHE A 14 6.07 -7.14 -3.20
CA PHE A 14 6.54 -5.97 -2.46
C PHE A 14 6.63 -4.71 -3.35
N GLU A 15 7.08 -4.83 -4.59
CA GLU A 15 7.19 -3.70 -5.53
C GLU A 15 5.83 -3.05 -5.80
N GLY A 16 4.80 -3.88 -5.96
CA GLY A 16 3.44 -3.39 -6.10
C GLY A 16 2.95 -2.67 -4.86
N HIS A 17 3.30 -3.14 -3.67
CA HIS A 17 2.92 -2.49 -2.42
C HIS A 17 3.65 -1.16 -2.23
N ARG A 18 4.97 -1.12 -2.49
CA ARG A 18 5.78 0.10 -2.49
C ARG A 18 5.23 1.15 -3.45
N ARG A 19 4.85 0.73 -4.67
CA ARG A 19 4.18 1.61 -5.63
C ARG A 19 2.84 2.14 -5.09
N GLY A 20 2.02 1.26 -4.51
CA GLY A 20 0.73 1.64 -3.92
C GLY A 20 0.87 2.65 -2.78
N TYR A 21 1.86 2.49 -1.91
CA TYR A 21 2.18 3.44 -0.85
C TYR A 21 2.56 4.82 -1.40
N ASN A 22 3.44 4.86 -2.41
CA ASN A 22 3.82 6.11 -3.06
C ASN A 22 2.63 6.82 -3.71
N VAL A 23 1.68 6.07 -4.29
CA VAL A 23 0.43 6.63 -4.83
C VAL A 23 -0.45 7.18 -3.71
N ALA A 24 -0.64 6.45 -2.61
CA ALA A 24 -1.41 6.93 -1.46
C ALA A 24 -0.83 8.25 -0.89
N ASN A 25 0.49 8.36 -0.77
CA ASN A 25 1.15 9.60 -0.34
C ASN A 25 0.88 10.76 -1.32
N LYS A 26 0.95 10.52 -2.64
CA LYS A 26 0.61 11.53 -3.65
C LYS A 26 -0.84 11.98 -3.55
N ILE A 27 -1.78 11.05 -3.37
CA ILE A 27 -3.21 11.34 -3.22
C ILE A 27 -3.44 12.15 -1.94
N ALA A 28 -2.82 11.78 -0.81
CA ALA A 28 -2.94 12.51 0.44
C ALA A 28 -2.48 13.98 0.30
N LYS A 29 -1.33 14.20 -0.37
CA LYS A 29 -0.83 15.56 -0.67
C LYS A 29 -1.79 16.35 -1.57
N HIS A 30 -2.44 15.69 -2.52
CA HIS A 30 -3.40 16.35 -3.40
C HIS A 30 -4.70 16.67 -2.68
N ALA A 31 -5.22 15.73 -1.88
CA ALA A 31 -6.41 15.91 -1.06
C ALA A 31 -6.23 17.09 -0.09
N HIS A 32 -5.05 17.20 0.53
CA HIS A 32 -4.70 18.35 1.37
C HIS A 32 -4.78 19.68 0.60
N LYS A 33 -4.20 19.74 -0.62
CA LYS A 33 -4.27 20.94 -1.48
C LYS A 33 -5.70 21.30 -1.90
N MET A 34 -6.60 20.33 -2.00
CA MET A 34 -8.01 20.53 -2.31
C MET A 34 -8.85 20.95 -1.08
N GLY A 35 -8.26 20.99 0.12
CA GLY A 35 -9.00 21.26 1.35
C GLY A 35 -9.88 20.10 1.82
N ILE A 36 -9.60 18.87 1.38
CA ILE A 36 -10.31 17.68 1.87
C ILE A 36 -9.88 17.43 3.32
N PRO A 37 -10.81 17.50 4.30
CA PRO A 37 -10.44 17.51 5.71
C PRO A 37 -10.08 16.12 6.27
N ILE A 38 -10.64 15.05 5.69
CA ILE A 38 -10.46 13.69 6.18
C ILE A 38 -10.27 12.73 5.01
N LEU A 39 -9.29 11.85 5.13
CA LEU A 39 -9.03 10.76 4.19
C LEU A 39 -8.68 9.48 4.95
N THR A 40 -9.43 8.42 4.71
CA THR A 40 -9.22 7.12 5.35
C THR A 40 -8.69 6.12 4.32
N TYR A 41 -7.54 5.52 4.59
CA TYR A 41 -6.96 4.46 3.76
C TYR A 41 -7.09 3.11 4.42
N TRP A 42 -7.56 2.12 3.64
CA TRP A 42 -7.50 0.73 4.06
C TRP A 42 -6.14 0.12 3.68
N ALA A 43 -5.15 0.36 4.52
CA ALA A 43 -3.77 -0.06 4.27
C ALA A 43 -3.52 -1.55 4.61
N PHE A 44 -4.18 -2.05 5.66
CA PHE A 44 -4.02 -3.41 6.18
C PHE A 44 -5.31 -3.86 6.89
N SER A 45 -5.73 -5.11 6.70
CA SER A 45 -6.90 -5.70 7.40
C SER A 45 -6.48 -6.74 8.45
N THR A 46 -7.40 -7.10 9.35
CA THR A 46 -7.21 -8.19 10.32
C THR A 46 -6.87 -9.52 9.65
N GLU A 47 -7.46 -9.81 8.50
CA GLU A 47 -7.21 -11.05 7.75
C GLU A 47 -5.85 -11.02 7.04
N ASN A 48 -5.20 -9.87 6.91
CA ASN A 48 -3.88 -9.79 6.29
C ASN A 48 -2.78 -10.40 7.17
N TRP A 49 -3.05 -10.59 8.47
CA TRP A 49 -2.19 -11.39 9.35
C TRP A 49 -2.11 -12.87 8.95
N LEU A 50 -3.08 -13.38 8.19
CA LEU A 50 -3.10 -14.76 7.70
C LEU A 50 -2.22 -14.96 6.45
N ARG A 51 -1.60 -13.90 5.92
CA ARG A 51 -0.65 -14.00 4.80
C ARG A 51 0.70 -14.54 5.28
N ILE A 52 1.55 -14.93 4.34
CA ILE A 52 2.91 -15.41 4.64
C ILE A 52 3.70 -14.36 5.43
N LYS A 53 4.53 -14.81 6.38
CA LYS A 53 5.21 -13.93 7.34
C LYS A 53 6.12 -12.91 6.66
N GLU A 54 6.74 -13.31 5.54
CA GLU A 54 7.59 -12.46 4.73
C GLU A 54 6.80 -11.28 4.15
N GLU A 55 5.57 -11.53 3.71
CA GLU A 55 4.67 -10.50 3.21
C GLU A 55 4.24 -9.53 4.29
N VAL A 56 3.82 -10.06 5.44
CA VAL A 56 3.46 -9.22 6.59
C VAL A 56 4.67 -8.38 7.04
N GLY A 57 5.85 -8.99 7.12
CA GLY A 57 7.08 -8.33 7.55
C GLY A 57 7.47 -7.15 6.65
N TYR A 58 7.39 -7.30 5.32
CA TYR A 58 7.68 -6.16 4.44
C TYR A 58 6.58 -5.09 4.49
N LEU A 59 5.32 -5.46 4.74
CA LEU A 59 4.23 -4.49 4.84
C LEU A 59 4.39 -3.61 6.08
N MET A 60 4.75 -4.21 7.22
CA MET A 60 5.02 -3.44 8.44
C MET A 60 6.21 -2.50 8.26
N LYS A 61 7.32 -2.97 7.68
CA LYS A 61 8.47 -2.12 7.34
C LYS A 61 8.16 -0.99 6.36
N LEU A 62 7.14 -1.16 5.51
CA LEU A 62 6.71 -0.11 4.59
C LEU A 62 5.88 0.98 5.28
N PHE A 63 5.30 0.68 6.45
CA PHE A 63 4.49 1.61 7.23
C PHE A 63 5.29 2.37 8.31
N GLU A 64 6.50 1.90 8.63
CA GLU A 64 7.50 2.62 9.44
C GLU A 64 8.04 3.86 8.71
#